data_AF-A0A1I5HAM7-F1
#
_entry.id   AF-A0A1I5HAM7-F1
#
_cell.length_a   1.000
_cell.length_b   1.000
_cell.length_c   1.000
_cell.angle_alpha   90.00
_cell.angle_beta   90.00
_cell.angle_gamma   90.00
#
_symmetry.space_group_name_H-M   'P 1'
#
loop_
_entity.id
_entity.type
_entity.pdbx_description
1 polymer ?
#
loop_
_entity_poly.entity_id
_entity_poly.type
_entity_poly.pdbx_seq_one_letter_code
_entity_poly.pdbx_strand_id
1 'polypeptide(L)'
;MAKGDRFVVLTMDKQTGNAGGLSAHIDREVYDANLDRMVTFRPKSVRDDSRTALNRECIEGAKKAGRTQAIWNRLKEEGFSRESSGKKKIVTKGEKKTRKIKDDAVIALCFICSSDEETMKQFEKEGRLDDWIDSTLGWFKQEFGDKNVVSAVLHMDETTPHLHVTVVPITYEEPKPRKEKPKFDERGKPLRKYETDENGNIILDESGRAIVKKRTYKKQEVTARLSAKDICNPVAMERWQTGYAKAMAPFGLRRGIAGSKQKRVPPAEWNLQQVNGQLMAVEKEIEEKKAEITKMAQASWYDKIFNSGLSPTVRKVLEDKEKEHKEELRQATTAVDEDGRPYIWTSGSKKDQDVTWEELAKFREKEKKKAEIQAKADKEAALAKAKADKETAVAKAKADAKAELDAEIAEKNKLYGNIKSLNEKLSKSEESNKLLLDNLKGIREFMFETCGQKFREVVQMILDQWKAGIKHFAKEMKDIFLQAMSFENTTECRKSYVSNAFWYATLLVKTVTDWKGDNATINSLQDDANRIADGTWESYHQKRDQLFDDAVNALVEMGNCQNQRHLNQNQANIIEAFLAFDGSDRTQLCEEIWNVASPKVDYYWRDGTFDALEELRTKELYNRKYGNGRSI
;
A
#
# COMPACT_ATOMS: atom_id res chain seq x y z
N MET A 1 28.06 16.84 -15.74
CA MET A 1 28.21 15.98 -14.53
C MET A 1 29.44 15.13 -14.78
N ALA A 2 30.32 14.95 -13.79
CA ALA A 2 31.44 14.04 -13.97
C ALA A 2 30.90 12.59 -13.96
N LYS A 3 31.49 11.71 -14.76
CA LYS A 3 31.13 10.29 -14.82
C LYS A 3 31.50 9.67 -13.46
N GLY A 4 30.51 9.17 -12.70
CA GLY A 4 30.72 8.54 -11.39
C GLY A 4 30.19 9.34 -10.17
N ASP A 5 29.57 10.49 -10.37
CA ASP A 5 28.97 11.28 -9.29
C ASP A 5 27.66 10.63 -8.77
N ARG A 6 27.65 10.14 -7.51
CA ARG A 6 26.47 9.54 -6.85
C ARG A 6 25.82 10.50 -5.88
N PHE A 7 24.52 10.76 -6.03
CA PHE A 7 23.82 11.78 -5.24
C PHE A 7 22.83 11.18 -4.26
N VAL A 8 22.64 11.85 -3.12
CA VAL A 8 21.47 11.62 -2.29
C VAL A 8 20.21 12.10 -3.00
N VAL A 9 19.15 11.29 -2.95
CA VAL A 9 17.78 11.71 -3.27
C VAL A 9 17.03 11.84 -1.97
N LEU A 10 16.65 13.07 -1.63
CA LEU A 10 15.78 13.39 -0.50
C LEU A 10 14.69 14.35 -1.00
N THR A 11 13.47 13.84 -1.11
CA THR A 11 12.30 14.64 -1.49
C THR A 11 11.21 14.50 -0.47
N MET A 12 10.27 15.45 -0.41
CA MET A 12 9.22 15.46 0.60
C MET A 12 7.91 16.00 0.05
N ASP A 13 6.83 15.30 0.38
CA ASP A 13 5.46 15.73 0.16
C ASP A 13 4.73 15.98 1.48
N LYS A 14 3.78 16.92 1.46
CA LYS A 14 2.95 17.25 2.63
C LYS A 14 1.64 16.50 2.54
N GLN A 15 1.29 15.80 3.61
CA GLN A 15 0.03 15.09 3.70
C GLN A 15 -0.95 15.84 4.62
N THR A 16 -2.13 16.16 4.09
CA THR A 16 -3.27 16.71 4.83
C THR A 16 -4.36 15.64 4.98
N GLY A 17 -5.20 15.75 6.01
CA GLY A 17 -6.43 14.94 6.11
C GLY A 17 -6.21 13.41 6.15
N ASN A 18 -7.03 12.67 5.39
CA ASN A 18 -7.06 11.20 5.45
C ASN A 18 -5.92 10.57 4.63
N ALA A 19 -5.11 9.73 5.28
CA ALA A 19 -3.88 9.14 4.71
C ALA A 19 -4.09 8.02 3.68
N GLY A 20 -5.34 7.61 3.43
CA GLY A 20 -5.68 6.29 2.88
C GLY A 20 -4.97 5.92 1.58
N GLY A 21 -4.96 6.82 0.57
CA GLY A 21 -4.37 6.49 -0.73
C GLY A 21 -2.85 6.34 -0.70
N LEU A 22 -2.14 7.23 0.01
CA LEU A 22 -0.68 7.16 0.13
C LEU A 22 -0.26 6.01 1.05
N SER A 23 -0.99 5.77 2.14
CA SER A 23 -0.72 4.61 3.00
C SER A 23 -0.99 3.31 2.25
N ALA A 24 -2.05 3.23 1.44
CA ALA A 24 -2.29 2.01 0.66
C ALA A 24 -1.18 1.74 -0.35
N HIS A 25 -0.67 2.80 -0.98
CA HIS A 25 0.51 2.70 -1.82
C HIS A 25 1.72 2.20 -1.02
N ILE A 26 2.06 2.81 0.12
CA ILE A 26 3.27 2.47 0.89
C ILE A 26 3.17 1.10 1.57
N ASP A 27 2.07 0.85 2.27
CA ASP A 27 1.88 -0.37 3.07
C ASP A 27 1.53 -1.57 2.19
N ARG A 28 1.27 -1.37 0.88
CA ARG A 28 0.76 -2.37 -0.07
C ARG A 28 -0.53 -3.04 0.39
N GLU A 29 -1.32 -2.32 1.20
CA GLU A 29 -2.58 -2.78 1.78
C GLU A 29 -3.64 -1.68 1.78
N VAL A 30 -4.88 -2.04 1.47
CA VAL A 30 -6.03 -1.13 1.54
C VAL A 30 -7.13 -1.76 2.38
N TYR A 31 -7.84 -0.95 3.14
CA TYR A 31 -9.01 -1.43 3.87
C TYR A 31 -10.19 -1.64 2.91
N ASP A 32 -10.71 -2.86 2.87
CA ASP A 32 -11.91 -3.21 2.11
C ASP A 32 -13.12 -3.17 3.05
N ALA A 33 -14.01 -2.20 2.83
CA ALA A 33 -15.20 -2.00 3.65
C ALA A 33 -16.23 -3.13 3.54
N ASN A 34 -16.23 -3.89 2.44
CA ASN A 34 -17.15 -5.03 2.27
C ASN A 34 -16.68 -6.25 3.08
N LEU A 35 -15.36 -6.41 3.21
CA LEU A 35 -14.74 -7.52 3.94
C LEU A 35 -14.37 -7.14 5.39
N ASP A 36 -14.53 -5.87 5.77
CA ASP A 36 -14.15 -5.29 7.06
C ASP A 36 -12.71 -5.66 7.49
N ARG A 37 -11.77 -5.64 6.53
CA ARG A 37 -10.36 -5.99 6.77
C ARG A 37 -9.40 -5.33 5.80
N MET A 38 -8.12 -5.29 6.16
CA MET A 38 -7.05 -4.95 5.22
C MET A 38 -6.89 -6.06 4.18
N VAL A 39 -6.69 -5.66 2.92
CA VAL A 39 -6.41 -6.55 1.80
C VAL A 39 -5.21 -6.03 1.01
N THR A 40 -4.50 -6.93 0.34
CA THR A 40 -3.34 -6.56 -0.49
C THR A 40 -3.76 -5.59 -1.59
N PHE A 41 -3.00 -4.51 -1.71
CA PHE A 41 -3.12 -3.51 -2.75
C PHE A 41 -1.86 -3.52 -3.61
N ARG A 42 -2.02 -3.58 -4.93
CA ARG A 42 -0.92 -3.57 -5.90
C ARG A 42 -0.87 -2.24 -6.66
N PRO A 43 0.03 -1.31 -6.30
CA PRO A 43 0.20 -0.05 -7.03
C PRO A 43 0.74 -0.25 -8.45
N LYS A 44 0.46 0.70 -9.34
CA LYS A 44 1.02 0.74 -10.70
C LYS A 44 2.54 0.95 -10.75
N SER A 45 3.16 1.38 -9.65
CA SER A 45 4.61 1.58 -9.55
C SER A 45 5.38 0.26 -9.38
N VAL A 46 4.71 -0.79 -8.88
CA VAL A 46 5.31 -2.12 -8.71
C VAL A 46 5.78 -2.63 -10.07
N ARG A 47 7.02 -3.13 -10.10
CA ARG A 47 7.68 -3.69 -11.28
C ARG A 47 7.93 -5.18 -11.11
N ASP A 48 8.12 -5.64 -9.88
CA ASP A 48 8.39 -7.04 -9.56
C ASP A 48 7.60 -7.48 -8.31
N ASP A 49 6.49 -8.19 -8.55
CA ASP A 49 5.63 -8.68 -7.48
C ASP A 49 6.33 -9.71 -6.58
N SER A 50 7.33 -10.44 -7.09
CA SER A 50 8.07 -11.43 -6.30
C SER A 50 8.90 -10.79 -5.19
N ARG A 51 9.23 -9.50 -5.35
CA ARG A 51 10.03 -8.72 -4.42
C ARG A 51 9.20 -7.94 -3.41
N THR A 52 7.87 -7.93 -3.52
CA THR A 52 6.98 -7.24 -2.57
C THR A 52 7.15 -7.76 -1.15
N ALA A 53 7.45 -9.05 -0.98
CA ALA A 53 7.73 -9.65 0.33
C ALA A 53 9.03 -9.14 0.98
N LEU A 54 9.91 -8.48 0.21
CA LEU A 54 11.13 -7.86 0.73
C LEU A 54 10.87 -6.43 1.25
N ASN A 55 9.70 -5.85 0.95
CA ASN A 55 9.28 -4.58 1.52
C ASN A 55 9.11 -4.75 3.03
N ARG A 56 9.57 -3.76 3.79
CA ARG A 56 9.48 -3.83 5.25
C ARG A 56 9.38 -2.48 5.89
N GLU A 57 8.57 -2.41 6.94
CA GLU A 57 8.55 -1.28 7.88
C GLU A 57 9.76 -1.41 8.83
N CYS A 58 10.59 -0.38 8.86
CA CYS A 58 11.84 -0.31 9.61
C CYS A 58 11.66 0.25 11.04
N ILE A 59 10.45 0.74 11.38
CA ILE A 59 10.12 1.23 12.72
C ILE A 59 9.21 0.22 13.43
N GLU A 60 9.72 -0.36 14.51
CA GLU A 60 9.05 -1.44 15.25
C GLU A 60 7.63 -1.07 15.72
N GLY A 61 7.42 0.17 16.20
CA GLY A 61 6.11 0.66 16.61
C GLY A 61 5.08 0.73 15.48
N ALA A 62 5.52 0.93 14.23
CA ALA A 62 4.67 0.99 13.06
C ALA A 62 4.41 -0.37 12.42
N LYS A 63 5.34 -1.35 12.57
CA LYS A 63 5.17 -2.70 12.01
C LYS A 63 3.83 -3.34 12.38
N LYS A 64 3.36 -3.12 13.62
CA LYS A 64 2.10 -3.69 14.13
C LYS A 64 0.86 -2.87 13.81
N ALA A 65 1.01 -1.55 13.70
CA ALA A 65 -0.11 -0.61 13.64
C ALA A 65 -0.42 -0.14 12.20
N GLY A 66 0.56 -0.21 11.31
CA GLY A 66 0.53 0.43 10.00
C GLY A 66 0.80 1.94 10.07
N ARG A 67 1.21 2.51 8.95
CA ARG A 67 1.65 3.92 8.86
C ARG A 67 0.58 4.91 9.30
N THR A 68 -0.66 4.72 8.84
CA THR A 68 -1.78 5.61 9.17
C THR A 68 -2.02 5.67 10.67
N GLN A 69 -2.05 4.51 11.34
CA GLN A 69 -2.30 4.44 12.76
C GLN A 69 -1.12 5.01 13.56
N ALA A 70 0.12 4.81 13.10
CA ALA A 70 1.31 5.39 13.74
C ALA A 70 1.26 6.93 13.77
N ILE A 71 0.84 7.57 12.66
CA ILE A 71 0.62 9.03 12.60
C ILE A 71 -0.42 9.45 13.65
N TRP A 72 -1.56 8.76 13.71
CA TRP A 72 -2.65 9.11 14.64
C TRP A 72 -2.31 8.84 16.10
N ASN A 73 -1.55 7.78 16.39
CA ASN A 73 -1.04 7.50 17.73
C ASN A 73 -0.18 8.67 18.22
N ARG A 74 0.78 9.12 17.40
CA ARG A 74 1.65 10.25 17.75
C ARG A 74 0.88 11.56 17.95
N LEU A 75 -0.11 11.84 17.11
CA LEU A 75 -0.99 13.00 17.28
C LEU A 75 -1.80 12.92 18.57
N LYS A 76 -2.35 11.76 18.90
CA LYS A 76 -3.16 11.52 20.10
C LYS A 76 -2.33 11.69 21.39
N GLU A 77 -1.10 11.20 21.40
CA GLU A 77 -0.15 11.38 22.52
C GLU A 77 0.05 12.85 22.90
N GLU A 78 0.11 13.74 21.89
CA GLU A 78 0.30 15.18 22.05
C GLU A 78 -1.03 15.97 22.16
N GLY A 79 -2.13 15.23 22.38
CA GLY A 79 -3.44 15.81 22.64
C GLY A 79 -4.09 16.40 21.39
N PHE A 80 -3.86 15.84 20.22
CA PHE A 80 -4.57 16.18 18.98
C PHE A 80 -5.63 15.13 18.62
N SER A 81 -6.78 15.56 18.09
CA SER A 81 -7.88 14.68 17.68
C SER A 81 -8.56 15.12 16.39
N ARG A 82 -9.22 14.20 15.69
CA ARG A 82 -10.11 14.51 14.55
C ARG A 82 -11.36 15.28 14.98
N GLU A 83 -11.90 14.93 16.15
CA GLU A 83 -13.14 15.51 16.67
C GLU A 83 -12.86 16.58 17.73
N SER A 84 -13.76 17.54 17.83
CA SER A 84 -13.80 18.49 18.94
C SER A 84 -14.34 17.79 20.19
N SER A 85 -13.62 17.91 21.31
CA SER A 85 -13.98 17.37 22.63
C SER A 85 -15.35 17.83 23.16
N GLY A 86 -16.02 18.79 22.51
CA GLY A 86 -17.36 19.29 22.87
C GLY A 86 -18.56 18.41 22.48
N LYS A 87 -18.38 17.26 21.81
CA LYS A 87 -19.50 16.34 21.49
C LYS A 87 -19.66 15.15 22.46
N LYS A 88 -18.67 14.86 23.31
CA LYS A 88 -18.82 13.85 24.36
C LYS A 88 -19.61 14.46 25.53
N LYS A 89 -20.85 13.98 25.77
CA LYS A 89 -21.69 14.37 26.92
C LYS A 89 -21.11 13.91 28.27
N ILE A 90 -20.15 12.99 28.27
CA ILE A 90 -19.54 12.40 29.46
C ILE A 90 -18.03 12.65 29.39
N VAL A 91 -17.51 13.50 30.26
CA VAL A 91 -16.06 13.66 30.48
C VAL A 91 -15.70 12.76 31.65
N THR A 92 -15.02 11.66 31.38
CA THR A 92 -14.54 10.76 32.43
C THR A 92 -13.37 11.44 33.17
N LYS A 93 -13.40 11.41 34.50
CA LYS A 93 -12.38 12.03 35.37
C LYS A 93 -11.00 11.42 35.05
N GLY A 94 -10.13 12.19 34.39
CA GLY A 94 -8.79 11.76 33.96
C GLY A 94 -8.49 11.84 32.45
N GLU A 95 -9.50 12.06 31.60
CA GLU A 95 -9.26 12.24 30.14
C GLU A 95 -8.52 13.57 29.86
N LYS A 96 -7.34 13.49 29.21
CA LYS A 96 -6.61 14.67 28.72
C LYS A 96 -7.47 15.41 27.68
N LYS A 97 -7.67 16.73 27.85
CA LYS A 97 -8.34 17.57 26.85
C LYS A 97 -7.58 17.53 25.52
N THR A 98 -8.22 17.04 24.46
CA THR A 98 -7.67 17.04 23.10
C THR A 98 -8.11 18.27 22.31
N ARG A 99 -7.26 18.70 21.37
CA ARG A 99 -7.49 19.81 20.44
C ARG A 99 -7.84 19.24 19.07
N LYS A 100 -8.92 19.76 18.47
CA LYS A 100 -9.32 19.40 17.11
C LYS A 100 -8.25 19.86 16.11
N ILE A 101 -7.80 18.95 15.25
CA ILE A 101 -6.95 19.24 14.08
C ILE A 101 -7.82 19.86 12.98
N LYS A 102 -7.31 20.89 12.30
CA LYS A 102 -8.00 21.47 11.14
C LYS A 102 -7.97 20.50 9.96
N ASP A 103 -9.01 20.52 9.14
CA ASP A 103 -9.14 19.58 8.02
C ASP A 103 -8.03 19.78 6.96
N ASP A 104 -7.50 21.00 6.84
CA ASP A 104 -6.39 21.39 5.96
C ASP A 104 -4.99 21.27 6.61
N ALA A 105 -4.91 20.84 7.88
CA ALA A 105 -3.65 20.73 8.57
C ALA A 105 -2.77 19.64 7.96
N VAL A 106 -1.49 19.95 7.81
CA VAL A 106 -0.48 18.95 7.42
C VAL A 106 -0.20 18.07 8.62
N ILE A 107 -0.63 16.83 8.55
CA ILE A 107 -0.49 15.83 9.62
C ILE A 107 0.81 15.03 9.52
N ALA A 108 1.40 14.97 8.33
CA ALA A 108 2.65 14.26 8.09
C ALA A 108 3.47 14.92 6.96
N LEU A 109 4.79 14.86 7.10
CA LEU A 109 5.78 15.09 6.04
C LEU A 109 6.23 13.71 5.56
N CYS A 110 6.06 13.45 4.26
CA CYS A 110 6.29 12.16 3.65
C CYS A 110 7.55 12.26 2.78
N PHE A 111 8.65 11.73 3.27
CA PHE A 111 9.93 11.78 2.60
C PHE A 111 10.15 10.54 1.74
N ILE A 112 10.79 10.72 0.60
CA ILE A 112 11.37 9.64 -0.21
C ILE A 112 12.89 9.80 -0.15
N CYS A 113 13.56 8.74 0.30
CA CYS A 113 15.00 8.65 0.42
C CYS A 113 15.53 7.56 -0.50
N SER A 114 16.50 7.88 -1.37
CA SER A 114 17.10 6.92 -2.31
C SER A 114 18.41 7.48 -2.90
N SER A 115 18.90 6.84 -3.95
CA SER A 115 19.94 7.31 -4.86
C SER A 115 19.58 6.89 -6.30
N ASP A 116 20.53 6.89 -7.23
CA ASP A 116 20.32 6.29 -8.55
C ASP A 116 20.19 4.75 -8.48
N GLU A 117 19.62 4.17 -9.53
CA GLU A 117 19.31 2.73 -9.62
C GLU A 117 20.56 1.85 -9.45
N GLU A 118 21.67 2.22 -10.09
CA GLU A 118 22.93 1.48 -10.03
C GLU A 118 23.48 1.47 -8.59
N THR A 119 23.51 2.63 -7.94
CA THR A 119 24.01 2.76 -6.57
C THR A 119 23.16 1.99 -5.57
N MET A 120 21.84 2.08 -5.66
CA MET A 120 20.96 1.37 -4.72
C MET A 120 21.01 -0.16 -4.90
N LYS A 121 21.10 -0.64 -6.15
CA LYS A 121 21.32 -2.07 -6.43
C LYS A 121 22.69 -2.54 -5.96
N GLN A 122 23.71 -1.68 -6.02
CA GLN A 122 25.02 -1.98 -5.45
C GLN A 122 24.94 -2.15 -3.93
N PHE A 123 24.25 -1.25 -3.22
CA PHE A 123 24.08 -1.39 -1.76
C PHE A 123 23.34 -2.67 -1.36
N GLU A 124 22.30 -3.04 -2.12
CA GLU A 124 21.62 -4.32 -1.94
C GLU A 124 22.59 -5.50 -2.12
N LYS A 125 23.33 -5.53 -3.23
CA LYS A 125 24.28 -6.61 -3.53
C LYS A 125 25.42 -6.72 -2.51
N GLU A 126 25.89 -5.58 -1.98
CA GLU A 126 26.95 -5.52 -0.97
C GLU A 126 26.44 -5.74 0.46
N GLY A 127 25.13 -5.90 0.68
CA GLY A 127 24.54 -6.04 2.01
C GLY A 127 24.58 -4.76 2.86
N ARG A 128 24.81 -3.60 2.22
CA ARG A 128 24.94 -2.28 2.89
C ARG A 128 23.62 -1.53 3.03
N LEU A 129 22.52 -2.12 2.57
CA LEU A 129 21.21 -1.47 2.55
C LEU A 129 20.70 -1.18 3.97
N ASP A 130 20.91 -2.09 4.92
CA ASP A 130 20.51 -1.91 6.31
C ASP A 130 21.32 -0.80 7.00
N ASP A 131 22.65 -0.77 6.81
CA ASP A 131 23.50 0.32 7.32
C ASP A 131 23.05 1.69 6.80
N TRP A 132 22.64 1.74 5.52
CA TRP A 132 22.11 2.95 4.88
C TRP A 132 20.77 3.37 5.48
N ILE A 133 19.87 2.41 5.74
CA ILE A 133 18.59 2.65 6.42
C ILE A 133 18.84 3.18 7.83
N ASP A 134 19.73 2.56 8.60
CA ASP A 134 20.03 2.96 9.98
C ASP A 134 20.64 4.37 10.04
N SER A 135 21.56 4.68 9.13
CA SER A 135 22.14 6.03 9.00
C SER A 135 21.08 7.06 8.59
N THR A 136 20.14 6.66 7.73
CA THR A 136 19.01 7.51 7.29
C THR A 136 18.11 7.81 8.47
N LEU A 137 17.65 6.77 9.18
CA LEU A 137 16.78 6.92 10.36
C LEU A 137 17.47 7.69 11.49
N GLY A 138 18.77 7.46 11.72
CA GLY A 138 19.56 8.20 12.69
C GLY A 138 19.55 9.70 12.40
N TRP A 139 19.75 10.09 11.14
CA TRP A 139 19.66 11.49 10.72
C TRP A 139 18.25 12.08 10.91
N PHE A 140 17.20 11.35 10.51
CA PHE A 140 15.82 11.81 10.69
C PHE A 140 15.45 12.00 12.16
N LYS A 141 15.84 11.05 13.02
CA LYS A 141 15.59 11.13 14.47
C LYS A 141 16.34 12.29 15.11
N GLN A 142 17.56 12.57 14.66
CA GLN A 142 18.32 13.73 15.11
C GLN A 142 17.68 15.06 14.67
N GLU A 143 17.21 15.15 13.43
CA GLU A 143 16.68 16.40 12.85
C GLU A 143 15.24 16.71 13.29
N PHE A 144 14.39 15.68 13.37
CA PHE A 144 12.95 15.84 13.63
C PHE A 144 12.51 15.38 15.03
N GLY A 145 13.39 14.70 15.76
CA GLY A 145 13.10 14.07 17.05
C GLY A 145 12.55 12.65 16.88
N ASP A 146 13.03 11.73 17.72
CA ASP A 146 12.73 10.30 17.63
C ASP A 146 11.23 9.98 17.56
N LYS A 147 10.43 10.55 18.47
CA LYS A 147 8.97 10.35 18.52
C LYS A 147 8.23 10.86 17.28
N ASN A 148 8.81 11.82 16.55
CA ASN A 148 8.15 12.39 15.39
C ASN A 148 8.39 11.56 14.12
N VAL A 149 9.40 10.68 14.10
CA VAL A 149 9.63 9.74 13.00
C VAL A 149 8.80 8.48 13.27
N VAL A 150 7.62 8.39 12.64
CA VAL A 150 6.59 7.43 13.05
C VAL A 150 6.51 6.18 12.17
N SER A 151 7.02 6.23 10.94
CA SER A 151 7.05 5.09 10.01
C SER A 151 8.18 5.28 9.00
N ALA A 152 8.81 4.20 8.57
CA ALA A 152 9.81 4.17 7.52
C ALA A 152 9.73 2.85 6.74
N VAL A 153 9.13 2.86 5.56
CA VAL A 153 8.89 1.63 4.77
C VAL A 153 9.85 1.55 3.59
N LEU A 154 10.62 0.46 3.53
CA LEU A 154 11.49 0.13 2.42
C LEU A 154 10.67 -0.53 1.30
N HIS A 155 10.79 -0.02 0.08
CA HIS A 155 10.27 -0.65 -1.13
C HIS A 155 11.41 -1.25 -1.95
N MET A 156 11.29 -2.53 -2.27
CA MET A 156 12.23 -3.33 -3.07
C MET A 156 11.62 -3.86 -4.37
N ASP A 157 10.31 -3.67 -4.54
CA ASP A 157 9.44 -4.17 -5.61
C ASP A 157 9.22 -3.16 -6.76
N GLU A 158 9.81 -1.98 -6.65
CA GLU A 158 9.83 -0.94 -7.70
C GLU A 158 11.19 -0.90 -8.43
N THR A 159 11.35 0.04 -9.38
CA THR A 159 12.58 0.14 -10.22
C THR A 159 13.85 0.30 -9.39
N THR A 160 13.82 1.17 -8.38
CA THR A 160 14.97 1.51 -7.54
C THR A 160 14.58 1.35 -6.09
N PRO A 161 15.37 0.63 -5.25
CA PRO A 161 15.13 0.58 -3.82
C PRO A 161 15.05 1.98 -3.20
N HIS A 162 14.01 2.23 -2.42
CA HIS A 162 13.81 3.53 -1.77
C HIS A 162 13.05 3.39 -0.46
N LEU A 163 13.22 4.38 0.40
CA LEU A 163 12.62 4.42 1.73
C LEU A 163 11.59 5.55 1.82
N HIS A 164 10.36 5.21 2.21
CA HIS A 164 9.32 6.16 2.56
C HIS A 164 9.37 6.49 4.05
N VAL A 165 9.92 7.64 4.42
CA VAL A 165 10.00 8.07 5.83
C VAL A 165 8.89 9.05 6.16
N THR A 166 8.13 8.79 7.21
CA THR A 166 6.98 9.59 7.64
C THR A 166 7.28 10.32 8.93
N VAL A 167 7.21 11.64 8.90
CA VAL A 167 7.45 12.52 10.05
C VAL A 167 6.19 13.29 10.42
N VAL A 168 5.77 13.24 11.68
CA VAL A 168 4.68 14.08 12.21
C VAL A 168 5.26 15.43 12.65
N PRO A 169 4.83 16.57 12.05
CA PRO A 169 5.48 17.85 12.26
C PRO A 169 5.04 18.54 13.56
N ILE A 170 5.33 17.91 14.70
CA ILE A 170 5.07 18.46 16.03
C ILE A 170 6.31 19.19 16.53
N THR A 171 6.11 20.44 16.95
CA THR A 171 7.14 21.29 17.54
C THR A 171 6.69 21.84 18.88
N TYR A 172 7.64 22.01 19.80
CA TYR A 172 7.45 22.66 21.10
C TYR A 172 8.01 24.09 21.11
N GLU A 173 8.62 24.53 20.01
CA GLU A 173 9.10 25.90 19.87
C GLU A 173 7.94 26.89 19.91
N GLU A 174 8.21 28.13 20.32
CA GLU A 174 7.23 29.19 20.23
C GLU A 174 6.91 29.54 18.76
N PRO A 175 5.67 29.99 18.46
CA PRO A 175 5.33 30.45 17.12
C PRO A 175 6.22 31.63 16.72
N LYS A 176 6.89 31.51 15.57
CA LYS A 176 7.65 32.65 15.03
C LYS A 176 6.68 33.81 14.76
N PRO A 177 6.99 35.05 15.21
CA PRO A 177 6.13 36.19 15.00
C PRO A 177 5.98 36.46 13.50
N ARG A 178 4.73 36.63 13.04
CA ARG A 178 4.47 37.02 11.65
C ARG A 178 4.73 38.52 11.50
N LYS A 179 5.52 38.91 10.51
CA LYS A 179 5.56 40.31 10.04
C LYS A 179 4.20 40.62 9.42
N GLU A 180 3.30 41.25 10.17
CA GLU A 180 1.99 41.69 9.68
C GLU A 180 2.06 43.17 9.28
N LYS A 181 1.86 43.44 7.98
CA LYS A 181 1.55 44.78 7.49
C LYS A 181 0.04 45.02 7.62
N PRO A 182 -0.41 46.26 7.87
CA PRO A 182 -1.83 46.61 7.79
C PRO A 182 -2.39 46.15 6.44
N LYS A 183 -3.48 45.38 6.50
CA LYS A 183 -4.23 44.96 5.32
C LYS A 183 -5.56 45.68 5.33
N PHE A 184 -5.95 46.21 4.19
CA PHE A 184 -7.17 46.98 4.02
C PHE A 184 -8.10 46.25 3.05
N ASP A 185 -9.41 46.42 3.21
CA ASP A 185 -10.39 46.00 2.23
C ASP A 185 -10.39 46.96 1.02
N GLU A 186 -11.19 46.65 0.00
CA GLU A 186 -11.31 47.46 -1.22
C GLU A 186 -11.80 48.90 -0.94
N ARG A 187 -12.36 49.16 0.25
CA ARG A 187 -12.84 50.46 0.70
C ARG A 187 -11.83 51.19 1.61
N GLY A 188 -10.61 50.65 1.75
CA GLY A 188 -9.54 51.24 2.55
C GLY A 188 -9.70 51.02 4.06
N LYS A 189 -10.63 50.17 4.51
CA LYS A 189 -10.85 49.87 5.93
C LYS A 189 -9.95 48.72 6.37
N PRO A 190 -9.27 48.80 7.53
CA PRO A 190 -8.37 47.75 7.95
C PRO A 190 -9.13 46.44 8.22
N LEU A 191 -8.68 45.36 7.57
CA LEU A 191 -9.21 43.99 7.68
C LEU A 191 -9.01 43.38 9.09
N ARG A 192 -8.19 44.01 9.94
CA ARG A 192 -7.90 43.62 11.33
C ARG A 192 -7.88 44.84 12.23
N LYS A 193 -8.18 44.66 13.53
CA LYS A 193 -8.02 45.73 14.52
C LYS A 193 -6.56 45.84 14.96
N TYR A 194 -5.92 46.98 14.69
CA TYR A 194 -4.59 47.31 15.17
C TYR A 194 -4.67 48.19 16.41
N GLU A 195 -3.60 48.25 17.19
CA GLU A 195 -3.44 49.27 18.21
C GLU A 195 -3.24 50.62 17.53
N THR A 196 -3.90 51.64 18.05
CA THR A 196 -3.87 52.99 17.51
C THR A 196 -3.42 53.96 18.59
N ASP A 197 -2.66 54.98 18.20
CA ASP A 197 -2.36 56.10 19.06
C ASP A 197 -3.62 56.94 19.35
N GLU A 198 -3.45 57.98 20.15
CA GLU A 198 -4.49 58.93 20.55
C GLU A 198 -5.15 59.64 19.34
N ASN A 199 -4.44 59.68 18.21
CA ASN A 199 -4.83 60.33 16.97
C ASN A 199 -5.41 59.34 15.93
N GLY A 200 -5.49 58.05 16.25
CA GLY A 200 -6.04 57.01 15.37
C GLY A 200 -5.04 56.39 14.39
N ASN A 201 -3.74 56.71 14.46
CA ASN A 201 -2.71 56.11 13.63
C ASN A 201 -2.31 54.73 14.16
N ILE A 202 -2.01 53.79 13.26
CA ILE A 202 -1.58 52.45 13.64
C ILE A 202 -0.19 52.50 14.30
N ILE A 203 -0.09 51.97 15.52
CA ILE A 203 1.18 51.88 16.26
C ILE A 203 2.06 50.79 15.63
N LEU A 204 3.35 51.12 15.44
CA LEU A 204 4.38 50.19 14.96
C LEU A 204 5.32 49.80 16.10
N ASP A 205 5.83 48.57 16.10
CA ASP A 205 6.91 48.14 16.99
C ASP A 205 8.27 48.72 16.54
N GLU A 206 9.31 48.56 17.37
CA GLU A 206 10.69 49.02 17.09
C GLU A 206 11.28 48.46 15.78
N SER A 207 10.68 47.40 15.23
CA SER A 207 11.08 46.77 13.96
C SER A 207 10.18 47.15 12.79
N GLY A 208 9.29 48.15 12.97
CA GLY A 208 8.38 48.69 11.97
C GLY A 208 7.14 47.82 11.68
N ARG A 209 6.74 46.93 12.59
CA ARG A 209 5.57 46.05 12.39
C ARG A 209 4.34 46.64 13.06
N ALA A 210 3.20 46.61 12.36
CA ALA A 210 1.94 47.07 12.93
C ALA A 210 1.51 46.18 14.10
N ILE A 211 1.29 46.81 15.26
CA ILE A 211 0.87 46.12 16.47
C ILE A 211 -0.61 45.78 16.33
N VAL A 212 -0.92 44.49 16.16
CA VAL A 212 -2.31 44.02 16.11
C VAL A 212 -2.86 44.03 17.53
N LYS A 213 -4.06 44.61 17.72
CA LYS A 213 -4.73 44.60 19.01
C LYS A 213 -4.94 43.16 19.46
N LYS A 214 -4.16 42.70 20.45
CA LYS A 214 -4.19 41.31 20.90
C LYS A 214 -5.55 41.00 21.52
N ARG A 215 -6.23 39.96 21.00
CA ARG A 215 -7.29 39.31 21.77
C ARG A 215 -6.62 38.57 22.92
N THR A 216 -6.99 38.90 24.15
CA THR A 216 -6.55 38.18 25.35
C THR A 216 -7.21 36.82 25.38
N TYR A 217 -6.48 35.80 24.91
CA TYR A 217 -6.81 34.40 25.20
C TYR A 217 -6.05 33.98 26.47
N LYS A 218 -6.66 33.10 27.30
CA LYS A 218 -5.95 32.48 28.44
C LYS A 218 -4.66 31.84 27.90
N LYS A 219 -3.50 32.26 28.41
CA LYS A 219 -2.18 31.75 28.06
C LYS A 219 -2.19 30.24 28.40
N GLN A 220 -2.28 29.38 27.40
CA GLN A 220 -2.04 27.95 27.61
C GLN A 220 -0.54 27.79 27.84
N GLU A 221 -0.15 27.11 28.93
CA GLU A 221 1.21 26.61 29.12
C GLU A 221 1.67 25.90 27.85
N VAL A 222 2.96 26.00 27.49
CA VAL A 222 3.49 25.59 26.18
C VAL A 222 2.99 24.18 25.82
N THR A 223 2.00 24.14 24.94
CA THR A 223 1.41 22.90 24.42
C THR A 223 2.08 22.59 23.08
N ALA A 224 2.37 21.32 22.83
CA ALA A 224 2.84 20.84 21.54
C ALA A 224 2.08 21.49 20.37
N ARG A 225 2.75 21.85 19.28
CA ARG A 225 2.13 22.49 18.11
C ARG A 225 2.33 21.63 16.87
N LEU A 226 1.24 21.32 16.17
CA LEU A 226 1.30 20.69 14.86
C LEU A 226 1.51 21.78 13.80
N SER A 227 2.74 21.92 13.29
CA SER A 227 3.11 23.02 12.38
C SER A 227 4.18 22.61 11.38
N ALA A 228 3.73 22.08 10.23
CA ALA A 228 4.61 21.88 9.08
C ALA A 228 5.22 23.20 8.58
N LYS A 229 4.57 24.35 8.78
CA LYS A 229 5.10 25.64 8.31
C LYS A 229 6.36 26.07 9.06
N ASP A 230 6.39 25.84 10.38
CA ASP A 230 7.52 26.27 11.20
C ASP A 230 8.72 25.34 10.98
N ILE A 231 8.46 24.05 10.83
CA ILE A 231 9.47 23.01 10.59
C ILE A 231 9.96 23.04 9.13
N CYS A 232 9.05 23.01 8.16
CA CYS A 232 9.37 23.00 6.73
C CYS A 232 9.34 24.42 6.13
N ASN A 233 10.49 25.10 6.22
CA ASN A 233 10.75 26.39 5.58
C ASN A 233 11.97 26.29 4.63
N PRO A 234 12.19 27.25 3.71
CA PRO A 234 13.28 27.16 2.73
C PRO A 234 14.67 26.94 3.34
N VAL A 235 14.97 27.61 4.45
CA VAL A 235 16.25 27.47 5.17
C VAL A 235 16.40 26.06 5.74
N ALA A 236 15.34 25.51 6.35
CA ALA A 236 15.34 24.16 6.85
C ALA A 236 15.51 23.13 5.72
N MET A 237 14.82 23.31 4.58
CA MET A 237 14.94 22.39 3.44
C MET A 237 16.35 22.41 2.83
N GLU A 238 17.00 23.57 2.73
CA GLU A 238 18.40 23.66 2.30
C GLU A 238 19.36 22.99 3.30
N ARG A 239 19.10 23.19 4.59
CA ARG A 239 19.82 22.49 5.67
C ARG A 239 19.63 20.98 5.56
N TRP A 240 18.43 20.49 5.28
CA TRP A 240 18.15 19.06 5.15
C TRP A 240 18.92 18.42 4.01
N GLN A 241 18.93 19.03 2.82
CA GLN A 241 19.73 18.55 1.69
C GLN A 241 21.21 18.41 2.06
N THR A 242 21.74 19.39 2.80
CA THR A 242 23.15 19.43 3.19
C THR A 242 23.46 18.47 4.33
N GLY A 243 22.61 18.43 5.36
CA GLY A 243 22.77 17.57 6.54
C GLY A 243 22.61 16.10 6.19
N TYR A 244 21.60 15.76 5.39
CA TYR A 244 21.39 14.40 4.93
C TYR A 244 22.53 13.90 4.06
N ALA A 245 23.04 14.75 3.14
CA ALA A 245 24.23 14.40 2.36
C ALA A 245 25.47 14.13 3.22
N LYS A 246 25.66 14.87 4.32
CA LYS A 246 26.75 14.61 5.27
C LYS A 246 26.58 13.26 5.97
N ALA A 247 25.36 12.93 6.38
CA ALA A 247 25.06 11.64 7.00
C ALA A 247 25.28 10.46 6.04
N MET A 248 25.04 10.68 4.74
CA MET A 248 25.18 9.66 3.69
C MET A 248 26.59 9.61 3.06
N ALA A 249 27.51 10.48 3.45
CA ALA A 249 28.88 10.51 2.93
C ALA A 249 29.64 9.18 3.07
N PRO A 250 29.51 8.38 4.16
CA PRO A 250 30.14 7.05 4.26
C PRO A 250 29.69 6.05 3.18
N PHE A 251 28.55 6.31 2.55
CA PHE A 251 28.02 5.50 1.44
C PHE A 251 28.51 5.98 0.07
N GLY A 252 29.40 6.98 0.04
CA GLY A 252 29.88 7.59 -1.21
C GLY A 252 28.84 8.50 -1.88
N LEU A 253 27.75 8.83 -1.17
CA LEU A 253 26.72 9.72 -1.68
C LEU A 253 27.04 11.17 -1.32
N ARG A 254 26.84 12.09 -2.27
CA ARG A 254 27.04 13.53 -2.05
C ARG A 254 25.77 14.33 -2.26
N ARG A 255 25.80 15.59 -1.83
CA ARG A 255 24.70 16.54 -1.98
C ARG A 255 24.39 16.80 -3.45
N GLY A 256 23.10 16.88 -3.79
CA GLY A 256 22.67 17.44 -5.07
C GLY A 256 23.16 18.88 -5.29
N ILE A 257 23.05 19.37 -6.52
CA ILE A 257 23.54 20.70 -6.92
C ILE A 257 22.84 21.80 -6.10
N ALA A 258 23.62 22.63 -5.41
CA ALA A 258 23.10 23.79 -4.69
C ALA A 258 22.54 24.83 -5.67
N GLY A 259 21.38 25.39 -5.35
CA GLY A 259 20.68 26.32 -6.25
C GLY A 259 20.20 25.68 -7.56
N SER A 260 20.04 24.34 -7.60
CA SER A 260 19.50 23.66 -8.78
C SER A 260 18.17 24.25 -9.21
N LYS A 261 18.05 24.56 -10.50
CA LYS A 261 16.83 25.07 -11.14
C LYS A 261 15.91 23.96 -11.65
N GLN A 262 16.26 22.69 -11.39
CA GLN A 262 15.46 21.54 -11.79
C GLN A 262 14.10 21.57 -11.08
N LYS A 263 13.03 21.42 -11.86
CA LYS A 263 11.68 21.27 -11.31
C LYS A 263 11.43 19.80 -11.00
N ARG A 264 10.81 19.52 -9.86
CA ARG A 264 10.37 18.16 -9.56
C ARG A 264 9.28 17.76 -10.54
N VAL A 265 9.49 16.64 -11.22
CA VAL A 265 8.55 16.07 -12.18
C VAL A 265 7.82 14.90 -11.50
N PRO A 266 6.49 14.78 -11.63
CA PRO A 266 5.76 13.61 -11.14
C PRO A 266 6.26 12.30 -11.80
N PRO A 267 6.23 11.15 -11.11
CA PRO A 267 6.79 9.90 -11.64
C PRO A 267 6.26 9.47 -13.02
N ALA A 268 4.98 9.68 -13.30
CA ALA A 268 4.38 9.33 -14.60
C ALA A 268 4.98 10.15 -15.75
N GLU A 269 5.18 11.44 -15.54
CA GLU A 269 5.78 12.34 -16.53
C GLU A 269 7.28 12.08 -16.69
N TRP A 270 7.98 11.75 -15.60
CA TRP A 270 9.38 11.32 -15.65
C TRP A 270 9.56 10.05 -16.49
N ASN A 271 8.71 9.03 -16.28
CA ASN A 271 8.78 7.80 -17.06
C ASN A 271 8.55 8.05 -18.55
N LEU A 272 7.63 8.95 -18.91
CA LEU A 272 7.41 9.34 -20.30
C LEU A 272 8.64 10.03 -20.90
N GLN A 273 9.30 10.92 -20.14
CA GLN A 273 10.54 11.57 -20.57
C GLN A 273 11.69 10.57 -20.78
N GLN A 274 11.81 9.56 -19.91
CA GLN A 274 12.81 8.50 -20.04
C GLN A 274 12.59 7.65 -21.30
N VAL A 275 11.34 7.22 -21.56
CA VAL A 275 11.00 6.44 -22.75
C VAL A 275 11.30 7.24 -24.03
N ASN A 276 10.93 8.52 -24.06
CA ASN A 276 11.25 9.39 -25.19
C ASN A 276 12.76 9.60 -25.35
N GLY A 277 13.51 9.74 -24.26
CA GLY A 277 14.97 9.84 -24.29
C GLY A 277 15.64 8.57 -24.83
N GLN A 278 15.16 7.39 -24.43
CA GLN A 278 15.62 6.10 -24.94
C GLN A 278 15.31 5.96 -26.43
N LEU A 279 14.12 6.37 -26.87
CA LEU A 279 13.74 6.37 -28.28
C LEU A 279 14.71 7.22 -29.11
N MET A 280 14.99 8.45 -28.67
CA MET A 280 15.94 9.35 -29.33
C MET A 280 17.38 8.78 -29.37
N ALA A 281 17.81 8.08 -28.33
CA ALA A 281 19.12 7.43 -28.29
C ALA A 281 19.21 6.25 -29.27
N VAL A 282 18.16 5.42 -29.35
CA VAL A 282 18.05 4.34 -30.32
C VAL A 282 18.02 4.89 -31.75
N GLU A 283 17.27 5.96 -32.00
CA GLU A 283 17.26 6.65 -33.29
C GLU A 283 18.65 7.14 -33.69
N LYS A 284 19.42 7.68 -32.73
CA LYS A 284 20.80 8.11 -32.97
C LYS A 284 21.74 6.92 -33.27
N GLU A 285 21.65 5.82 -32.52
CA GLU A 285 22.42 4.60 -32.80
C GLU A 285 22.07 4.00 -34.16
N ILE A 286 20.80 4.02 -34.55
CA ILE A 286 20.36 3.60 -35.89
C ILE A 286 21.04 4.48 -36.95
N GLU A 287 21.12 5.80 -36.73
CA GLU A 287 21.76 6.71 -37.68
C GLU A 287 23.28 6.52 -37.75
N GLU A 288 23.93 6.27 -36.62
CA GLU A 288 25.36 5.92 -36.56
C GLU A 288 25.63 4.60 -37.29
N LYS A 289 24.81 3.56 -37.07
CA LYS A 289 24.90 2.28 -37.79
C LYS A 289 24.62 2.42 -39.28
N LYS A 290 23.68 3.27 -39.70
CA LYS A 290 23.45 3.58 -41.12
C LYS A 290 24.70 4.24 -41.73
N ALA A 291 25.34 5.16 -41.03
CA ALA A 291 26.57 5.79 -41.50
C ALA A 291 27.73 4.78 -41.59
N GLU A 292 27.81 3.84 -40.65
CA GLU A 292 28.80 2.76 -40.66
C GLU A 292 28.57 1.74 -41.79
N ILE A 293 27.33 1.30 -41.99
CA ILE A 293 26.92 0.47 -43.15
C ILE A 293 27.25 1.19 -44.46
N THR A 294 27.07 2.50 -44.52
CA THR A 294 27.42 3.32 -45.71
C THR A 294 28.92 3.30 -45.97
N LYS A 295 29.74 3.43 -44.93
CA LYS A 295 31.21 3.32 -45.03
C LYS A 295 31.66 1.91 -45.38
N MET A 296 31.05 0.88 -44.81
CA MET A 296 31.31 -0.53 -45.14
C MET A 296 30.90 -0.85 -46.57
N ALA A 297 29.82 -0.27 -47.10
CA ALA A 297 29.43 -0.41 -48.50
C ALA A 297 30.43 0.27 -49.45
N GLN A 298 30.98 1.43 -49.06
CA GLN A 298 32.07 2.08 -49.80
C GLN A 298 33.36 1.25 -49.75
N ALA A 299 33.73 0.72 -48.59
CA ALA A 299 34.90 -0.16 -48.43
C ALA A 299 34.73 -1.47 -49.21
N SER A 300 33.56 -2.12 -49.13
CA SER A 300 33.20 -3.31 -49.90
C SER A 300 33.23 -3.07 -51.42
N TRP A 301 32.91 -1.85 -51.87
CA TRP A 301 33.07 -1.47 -53.27
C TRP A 301 34.54 -1.36 -53.69
N TYR A 302 35.41 -0.77 -52.86
CA TYR A 302 36.86 -0.76 -53.07
C TYR A 302 37.48 -2.17 -53.01
N ASP A 303 37.04 -3.01 -52.06
CA ASP A 303 37.48 -4.41 -51.93
C ASP A 303 37.00 -5.28 -53.09
N LYS A 304 35.79 -5.04 -53.62
CA LYS A 304 35.30 -5.73 -54.83
C LYS A 304 36.11 -5.35 -56.07
N ILE A 305 36.59 -4.12 -56.18
CA ILE A 305 37.53 -3.73 -57.24
C ILE A 305 38.87 -4.44 -57.06
N PHE A 306 39.40 -4.46 -55.84
CA PHE A 306 40.68 -5.11 -55.51
C PHE A 306 40.64 -6.65 -55.66
N ASN A 307 39.49 -7.28 -55.41
CA ASN A 307 39.28 -8.73 -55.45
C ASN A 307 38.56 -9.21 -56.73
N SER A 308 38.32 -8.34 -57.71
CA SER A 308 37.68 -8.66 -59.01
C SER A 308 38.51 -9.57 -59.94
N GLY A 309 39.63 -10.12 -59.48
CA GLY A 309 40.40 -11.12 -60.23
C GLY A 309 41.39 -10.55 -61.26
N LEU A 310 41.90 -9.32 -61.07
CA LEU A 310 43.07 -8.87 -61.83
C LEU A 310 44.28 -9.73 -61.44
N SER A 311 44.76 -10.53 -62.41
CA SER A 311 45.90 -11.45 -62.25
C SER A 311 47.15 -10.72 -61.70
N PRO A 312 48.01 -11.38 -60.90
CA PRO A 312 49.31 -10.84 -60.47
C PRO A 312 50.14 -10.27 -61.63
N THR A 313 49.98 -10.82 -62.83
CA THR A 313 50.63 -10.32 -64.06
C THR A 313 50.10 -8.95 -64.47
N VAL A 314 48.80 -8.67 -64.34
CA VAL A 314 48.22 -7.37 -64.69
C VAL A 314 48.58 -6.32 -63.65
N ARG A 315 48.70 -6.71 -62.38
CA ARG A 315 49.19 -5.87 -61.28
C ARG A 315 50.65 -5.44 -61.51
N LYS A 316 51.50 -6.43 -61.84
CA LYS A 316 52.92 -6.20 -62.15
C LYS A 316 53.10 -5.39 -63.43
N VAL A 317 52.28 -5.62 -64.46
CA VAL A 317 52.32 -4.82 -65.71
C VAL A 317 51.89 -3.37 -65.49
N LEU A 318 50.95 -3.09 -64.58
CA LEU A 318 50.58 -1.71 -64.25
C LEU A 318 51.68 -0.99 -63.44
N GLU A 319 52.27 -1.68 -62.45
CA GLU A 319 53.39 -1.14 -61.66
C GLU A 319 54.69 -1.02 -62.48
N ASP A 320 54.97 -1.97 -63.37
CA ASP A 320 56.11 -1.95 -64.28
C ASP A 320 55.93 -0.86 -65.33
N LYS A 321 54.74 -0.69 -65.93
CA LYS A 321 54.47 0.42 -66.86
C LYS A 321 54.52 1.79 -66.20
N GLU A 322 54.16 1.91 -64.92
CA GLU A 322 54.25 3.17 -64.20
C GLU A 322 55.71 3.51 -63.81
N LYS A 323 56.54 2.50 -63.53
CA LYS A 323 57.99 2.65 -63.36
C LYS A 323 58.70 2.94 -64.69
N GLU A 324 58.32 2.23 -65.75
CA GLU A 324 58.84 2.39 -67.11
C GLU A 324 58.49 3.78 -67.64
N HIS A 325 57.26 4.26 -67.41
CA HIS A 325 56.86 5.61 -67.76
C HIS A 325 57.60 6.70 -66.96
N LYS A 326 57.90 6.47 -65.67
CA LYS A 326 58.72 7.38 -64.86
C LYS A 326 60.20 7.38 -65.27
N GLU A 327 60.73 6.23 -65.67
CA GLU A 327 62.11 6.10 -66.17
C GLU A 327 62.24 6.63 -67.60
N GLU A 328 61.24 6.44 -68.47
CA GLU A 328 61.12 7.07 -69.78
C GLU A 328 61.01 8.59 -69.66
N LEU A 329 60.27 9.12 -68.68
CA LEU A 329 60.25 10.56 -68.41
C LEU A 329 61.62 11.08 -67.97
N ARG A 330 62.40 10.28 -67.23
CA ARG A 330 63.76 10.59 -66.74
C ARG A 330 64.83 10.47 -67.83
N GLN A 331 64.69 9.51 -68.74
CA GLN A 331 65.55 9.30 -69.91
C GLN A 331 65.24 10.31 -71.03
N ALA A 332 63.98 10.66 -71.24
CA ALA A 332 63.56 11.71 -72.17
C ALA A 332 64.00 13.12 -71.74
N THR A 333 64.36 13.30 -70.46
CA THR A 333 65.00 14.55 -69.99
C THR A 333 66.53 14.54 -70.13
N THR A 334 67.17 13.44 -70.54
CA THR A 334 68.65 13.34 -70.46
C THR A 334 69.38 12.45 -71.48
N ALA A 335 68.86 12.15 -72.68
CA ALA A 335 69.60 11.32 -73.65
C ALA A 335 69.61 11.87 -75.10
N VAL A 336 70.82 12.20 -75.56
CA VAL A 336 71.28 12.19 -76.97
C VAL A 336 72.05 10.88 -77.19
N ASP A 337 72.12 10.38 -78.42
CA ASP A 337 73.07 9.32 -78.79
C ASP A 337 74.49 9.89 -79.04
N GLU A 338 75.50 9.01 -79.13
CA GLU A 338 76.93 9.38 -79.20
C GLU A 338 77.32 10.21 -80.46
N ASP A 339 76.44 10.36 -81.45
CA ASP A 339 76.65 11.15 -82.67
C ASP A 339 75.62 12.29 -82.91
N GLY A 340 74.68 12.51 -82.00
CA GLY A 340 73.83 13.72 -81.96
C GLY A 340 72.80 13.89 -83.09
N ARG A 341 72.05 12.85 -83.50
CA ARG A 341 70.98 12.98 -84.53
C ARG A 341 69.57 12.54 -84.06
N PRO A 342 68.46 13.14 -84.57
CA PRO A 342 67.10 12.84 -84.10
C PRO A 342 66.37 11.70 -84.85
N TYR A 343 65.38 11.10 -84.16
CA TYR A 343 64.64 9.85 -84.41
C TYR A 343 63.69 9.84 -85.66
N ILE A 344 63.47 8.66 -86.28
CA ILE A 344 62.61 8.45 -87.48
C ILE A 344 61.28 7.76 -87.14
N TRP A 345 60.18 8.23 -87.76
CA TRP A 345 58.79 7.77 -87.56
C TRP A 345 58.46 6.49 -88.36
N THR A 346 57.90 5.45 -87.73
CA THR A 346 57.76 4.12 -88.35
C THR A 346 56.34 3.68 -88.80
N SER A 347 55.27 4.44 -88.52
CA SER A 347 53.92 4.12 -89.03
C SER A 347 52.92 5.28 -89.10
N GLY A 348 52.10 5.32 -90.15
CA GLY A 348 51.00 6.30 -90.34
C GLY A 348 51.09 7.08 -91.65
N SER A 349 50.21 8.06 -91.88
CA SER A 349 50.12 8.83 -93.12
C SER A 349 51.28 9.80 -93.40
N LYS A 350 52.26 9.89 -92.48
CA LYS A 350 53.54 10.60 -92.65
C LYS A 350 54.74 9.68 -92.38
N LYS A 351 54.61 8.40 -92.72
CA LYS A 351 55.74 7.46 -92.69
C LYS A 351 56.88 8.04 -93.54
N ASP A 352 58.09 8.05 -92.99
CA ASP A 352 59.32 8.49 -93.66
C ASP A 352 59.43 10.00 -93.99
N GLN A 353 58.75 10.89 -93.24
CA GLN A 353 58.94 12.35 -93.34
C GLN A 353 59.55 12.95 -92.05
N ASP A 354 60.43 13.94 -92.19
CA ASP A 354 60.96 14.73 -91.08
C ASP A 354 59.85 15.58 -90.46
N VAL A 355 59.54 15.33 -89.19
CA VAL A 355 58.52 16.06 -88.43
C VAL A 355 59.17 16.66 -87.20
N THR A 356 58.99 17.96 -86.98
CA THR A 356 59.57 18.63 -85.81
C THR A 356 58.85 18.20 -84.52
N TRP A 357 59.57 18.24 -83.40
CA TRP A 357 59.05 17.87 -82.07
C TRP A 357 57.74 18.58 -81.70
N GLU A 358 57.54 19.82 -82.16
CA GLU A 358 56.31 20.59 -81.93
C GLU A 358 55.08 20.04 -82.65
N GLU A 359 55.24 19.50 -83.86
CA GLU A 359 54.14 18.90 -84.63
C GLU A 359 53.75 17.53 -84.06
N LEU A 360 54.74 16.75 -83.61
CA LEU A 360 54.53 15.46 -82.92
C LEU A 360 53.81 15.64 -81.58
N ALA A 361 54.20 16.65 -80.80
CA ALA A 361 53.56 16.99 -79.54
C ALA A 361 52.08 17.37 -79.73
N LYS A 362 51.77 18.20 -80.73
CA LYS A 362 50.39 18.61 -81.06
C LYS A 362 49.51 17.43 -81.48
N PHE A 363 50.06 16.45 -82.21
CA PHE A 363 49.31 15.28 -82.65
C PHE A 363 49.00 14.32 -81.48
N ARG A 364 50.00 14.04 -80.64
CA ARG A 364 49.82 13.22 -79.44
C ARG A 364 48.88 13.87 -78.42
N GLU A 365 48.93 15.19 -78.30
CA GLU A 365 48.00 15.91 -77.43
C GLU A 365 46.55 15.84 -77.96
N LYS A 366 46.35 15.84 -79.28
CA LYS A 366 45.05 15.68 -79.91
C LYS A 366 44.49 14.26 -79.73
N GLU A 367 45.33 13.24 -79.88
CA GLU A 367 44.94 11.85 -79.60
C GLU A 367 44.66 11.62 -78.12
N LYS A 368 45.48 12.20 -77.23
CA LYS A 368 45.25 12.17 -75.78
C LYS A 368 43.92 12.81 -75.40
N LYS A 369 43.60 14.01 -75.91
CA LYS A 369 42.31 14.67 -75.68
C LYS A 369 41.13 13.84 -76.20
N LYS A 370 41.29 13.18 -77.36
CA LYS A 370 40.25 12.30 -77.91
C LYS A 370 40.03 11.05 -77.04
N ALA A 371 41.11 10.44 -76.54
CA ALA A 371 41.04 9.31 -75.61
C ALA A 371 40.46 9.70 -74.24
N GLU A 372 40.78 10.89 -73.72
CA GLU A 372 40.21 11.42 -72.47
C GLU A 372 38.70 11.66 -72.57
N ILE A 373 38.22 12.18 -73.71
CA ILE A 373 36.79 12.36 -73.98
C ILE A 373 36.07 11.00 -74.01
N GLN A 374 36.65 10.00 -74.70
CA GLN A 374 36.08 8.66 -74.76
C GLN A 374 36.05 7.98 -73.38
N ALA A 375 37.15 8.05 -72.62
CA ALA A 375 37.22 7.50 -71.28
C ALA A 375 36.23 8.18 -70.31
N LYS A 376 35.98 9.48 -70.47
CA LYS A 376 34.96 10.20 -69.71
C LYS A 376 33.55 9.72 -70.07
N ALA A 377 33.25 9.54 -71.35
CA ALA A 377 31.97 9.02 -71.81
C ALA A 377 31.71 7.58 -71.31
N ASP A 378 32.72 6.70 -71.36
CA ASP A 378 32.61 5.33 -70.87
C ASP A 378 32.42 5.28 -69.34
N LYS A 379 33.09 6.18 -68.60
CA LYS A 379 32.89 6.35 -67.15
C LYS A 379 31.48 6.83 -66.81
N GLU A 380 30.95 7.79 -67.55
CA GLU A 380 29.58 8.28 -67.36
C GLU A 380 28.54 7.20 -67.68
N ALA A 381 28.75 6.41 -68.73
CA ALA A 381 27.89 5.28 -69.08
C ALA A 381 27.92 4.17 -68.01
N ALA A 382 29.10 3.83 -67.48
CA ALA A 382 29.23 2.86 -66.39
C ALA A 382 28.57 3.35 -65.09
N LEU A 383 28.72 4.64 -64.76
CA LEU A 383 28.08 5.26 -63.60
C LEU A 383 26.55 5.27 -63.73
N ALA A 384 26.03 5.56 -64.92
CA ALA A 384 24.60 5.53 -65.20
C ALA A 384 24.02 4.12 -65.03
N LYS A 385 24.72 3.10 -65.55
CA LYS A 385 24.33 1.69 -65.38
C LYS A 385 24.35 1.25 -63.91
N ALA A 386 25.42 1.58 -63.17
CA ALA A 386 25.52 1.27 -61.74
C ALA A 386 24.44 1.97 -60.90
N LYS A 387 24.05 3.19 -61.29
CA LYS A 387 22.94 3.92 -60.64
C LYS A 387 21.60 3.25 -60.90
N ALA A 388 21.34 2.82 -62.14
CA ALA A 388 20.14 2.08 -62.50
C ALA A 388 20.04 0.74 -61.75
N ASP A 389 21.13 -0.05 -61.73
CA ASP A 389 21.16 -1.33 -61.02
C ASP A 389 20.95 -1.15 -59.50
N LYS A 390 21.51 -0.08 -58.90
CA LYS A 390 21.27 0.27 -57.50
C LYS A 390 19.82 0.67 -57.25
N GLU A 391 19.22 1.48 -58.12
CA GLU A 391 17.82 1.88 -57.99
C GLU A 391 16.89 0.67 -58.09
N THR A 392 17.16 -0.27 -59.00
CA THR A 392 16.40 -1.53 -59.10
C THR A 392 16.58 -2.42 -57.86
N ALA A 393 17.80 -2.56 -57.33
CA ALA A 393 18.05 -3.35 -56.12
C ALA A 393 17.38 -2.73 -54.87
N VAL A 394 17.42 -1.40 -54.74
CA VAL A 394 16.75 -0.67 -53.65
C VAL A 394 15.23 -0.78 -53.78
N ALA A 395 14.68 -0.69 -54.98
CA ALA A 395 13.25 -0.87 -55.22
C ALA A 395 12.79 -2.29 -54.83
N LYS A 396 13.56 -3.31 -55.20
CA LYS A 396 13.30 -4.70 -54.81
C LYS A 396 13.36 -4.89 -53.30
N ALA A 397 14.43 -4.44 -52.64
CA ALA A 397 14.58 -4.55 -51.19
C ALA A 397 13.47 -3.81 -50.42
N LYS A 398 13.01 -2.64 -50.92
CA LYS A 398 11.87 -1.93 -50.35
C LYS A 398 10.56 -2.69 -50.53
N ALA A 399 10.35 -3.36 -51.66
CA ALA A 399 9.16 -4.17 -51.90
C ALA A 399 9.15 -5.41 -51.00
N ASP A 400 10.27 -6.10 -50.87
CA ASP A 400 10.43 -7.28 -50.03
C ASP A 400 10.21 -6.93 -48.54
N ALA A 401 10.84 -5.85 -48.05
CA ALA A 401 10.66 -5.38 -46.67
C ALA A 401 9.23 -4.91 -46.39
N LYS A 402 8.56 -4.31 -47.38
CA LYS A 402 7.15 -3.92 -47.27
C LYS A 402 6.24 -5.15 -47.18
N ALA A 403 6.50 -6.18 -48.00
CA ALA A 403 5.73 -7.41 -47.96
C ALA A 403 5.86 -8.15 -46.62
N GLU A 404 7.07 -8.16 -46.04
CA GLU A 404 7.31 -8.74 -44.71
C GLU A 404 6.57 -7.97 -43.60
N LEU A 405 6.62 -6.63 -43.65
CA LEU A 405 5.88 -5.77 -42.71
C LEU A 405 4.36 -5.93 -42.85
N ASP A 406 3.85 -5.99 -44.07
CA ASP A 406 2.42 -6.18 -44.35
C ASP A 406 1.94 -7.55 -43.83
N ALA A 407 2.78 -8.60 -43.92
CA ALA A 407 2.50 -9.92 -43.34
C ALA A 407 2.47 -9.89 -41.80
N GLU A 408 3.43 -9.22 -41.17
CA GLU A 408 3.45 -9.07 -39.71
C GLU A 408 2.24 -8.26 -39.18
N ILE A 409 1.85 -7.21 -39.90
CA ILE A 409 0.64 -6.41 -39.60
C ILE A 409 -0.62 -7.28 -39.72
N ALA A 410 -0.71 -8.13 -40.74
CA ALA A 410 -1.84 -9.04 -40.92
C ALA A 410 -1.97 -10.04 -39.75
N GLU A 411 -0.85 -10.60 -39.27
CA GLU A 411 -0.83 -11.49 -38.11
C GLU A 411 -1.23 -10.77 -36.82
N LYS A 412 -0.70 -9.57 -36.57
CA LYS A 412 -1.07 -8.75 -35.41
C LYS A 412 -2.55 -8.36 -35.42
N ASN A 413 -3.10 -8.03 -36.59
CA ASN A 413 -4.53 -7.72 -36.72
C ASN A 413 -5.42 -8.94 -36.42
N LYS A 414 -4.99 -10.15 -36.81
CA LYS A 414 -5.67 -11.39 -36.44
C LYS A 414 -5.66 -11.62 -34.93
N LEU A 415 -4.53 -11.42 -34.28
CA LEU A 415 -4.40 -11.51 -32.82
C LEU A 415 -5.27 -10.47 -32.10
N TYR A 416 -5.29 -9.22 -32.59
CA TYR A 416 -6.14 -8.17 -32.05
C TYR A 416 -7.64 -8.51 -32.16
N GLY A 417 -8.07 -9.09 -33.29
CA GLY A 417 -9.43 -9.60 -33.45
C GLY A 417 -9.82 -10.67 -32.43
N ASN A 418 -8.90 -11.61 -32.15
CA ASN A 418 -9.10 -12.65 -31.13
C ASN A 418 -9.21 -12.04 -29.72
N ILE A 419 -8.32 -11.11 -29.38
CA ILE A 419 -8.35 -10.42 -28.08
C ILE A 419 -9.66 -9.65 -27.91
N LYS A 420 -10.11 -8.94 -28.95
CA LYS A 420 -11.39 -8.22 -28.93
C LYS A 420 -12.56 -9.17 -28.67
N SER A 421 -12.61 -10.32 -29.36
CA SER A 421 -13.66 -11.32 -29.15
C SER A 421 -13.62 -11.91 -27.74
N LEU A 422 -12.44 -12.17 -27.18
CA LEU A 422 -12.29 -12.66 -25.81
C LEU A 422 -12.74 -11.62 -24.78
N ASN A 423 -12.41 -10.35 -24.97
CA ASN A 423 -12.86 -9.27 -24.10
C ASN A 423 -14.39 -9.10 -24.14
N GLU A 424 -15.01 -9.21 -25.31
CA GLU A 424 -16.48 -9.21 -25.42
C GLU A 424 -17.12 -10.39 -24.67
N LYS A 425 -16.51 -11.58 -24.73
CA LYS A 425 -16.97 -12.75 -23.95
C LYS A 425 -16.78 -12.55 -22.45
N LEU A 426 -15.65 -11.98 -22.04
CA LEU A 426 -15.36 -11.67 -20.64
C LEU A 426 -16.37 -10.66 -20.08
N SER A 427 -16.63 -9.57 -20.80
CA SER A 427 -17.63 -8.56 -20.43
C SER A 427 -19.03 -9.18 -20.23
N LYS A 428 -19.46 -10.06 -21.14
CA LYS A 428 -20.74 -10.78 -21.00
C LYS A 428 -20.76 -11.72 -19.79
N SER A 429 -19.62 -12.35 -19.47
CA SER A 429 -19.48 -13.18 -18.29
C SER A 429 -19.52 -12.36 -17.01
N GLU A 430 -18.90 -11.17 -16.99
CA GLU A 430 -18.93 -10.24 -15.86
C GLU A 430 -20.35 -9.72 -15.60
N GLU A 431 -21.09 -9.36 -16.65
CA GLU A 431 -22.51 -9.00 -16.55
C GLU A 431 -23.35 -10.15 -15.98
N SER A 432 -23.14 -11.37 -16.49
CA SER A 432 -23.84 -12.57 -16.00
C SER A 432 -23.53 -12.85 -14.53
N ASN A 433 -22.26 -12.72 -14.12
CA ASN A 433 -21.82 -12.89 -12.74
C ASN A 433 -22.39 -11.80 -11.82
N LYS A 434 -22.49 -10.57 -12.28
CA LYS A 434 -23.13 -9.48 -11.55
C LYS A 434 -24.60 -9.76 -11.32
N LEU A 435 -25.32 -10.23 -12.35
CA LEU A 435 -26.72 -10.62 -12.23
C LEU A 435 -26.90 -11.78 -11.24
N LEU A 436 -26.03 -12.80 -11.30
CA LEU A 436 -26.03 -13.90 -10.34
C LEU A 436 -25.79 -13.41 -8.90
N LEU A 437 -24.84 -12.50 -8.72
CA LEU A 437 -24.54 -11.93 -7.40
C LEU A 437 -25.72 -11.14 -6.84
N ASP A 438 -26.39 -10.34 -7.67
CA ASP A 438 -27.57 -9.57 -7.27
C ASP A 438 -28.75 -10.50 -6.92
N ASN A 439 -28.94 -11.60 -7.68
CA ASN A 439 -29.92 -12.63 -7.33
C ASN A 439 -29.59 -13.32 -5.99
N LEU A 440 -28.32 -13.66 -5.74
CA LEU A 440 -27.90 -14.26 -4.47
C LEU A 440 -28.09 -13.31 -3.28
N LYS A 441 -27.86 -12.00 -3.47
CA LYS A 441 -28.18 -10.99 -2.46
C LYS A 441 -29.67 -10.93 -2.18
N GLY A 442 -30.51 -10.94 -3.21
CA GLY A 442 -31.96 -10.97 -3.06
C GLY A 442 -32.45 -12.22 -2.30
N ILE A 443 -31.91 -13.40 -2.63
CA ILE A 443 -32.22 -14.64 -1.91
C ILE A 443 -31.76 -14.55 -0.44
N ARG A 444 -30.57 -14.00 -0.18
CA ARG A 444 -30.08 -13.76 1.18
C ARG A 444 -31.02 -12.83 1.93
N GLU A 445 -31.34 -11.65 1.39
CA GLU A 445 -32.23 -10.67 2.03
C GLU A 445 -33.60 -11.27 2.31
N PHE A 446 -34.17 -12.01 1.35
CA PHE A 446 -35.41 -12.76 1.54
C PHE A 446 -35.28 -13.77 2.69
N MET A 447 -34.21 -14.57 2.75
CA MET A 447 -33.97 -15.48 3.88
C MET A 447 -33.83 -14.73 5.21
N PHE A 448 -33.09 -13.63 5.26
CA PHE A 448 -32.93 -12.80 6.48
C PHE A 448 -34.26 -12.18 6.93
N GLU A 449 -35.09 -11.73 6.00
CA GLU A 449 -36.39 -11.14 6.30
C GLU A 449 -37.41 -12.19 6.76
N THR A 450 -37.45 -13.35 6.09
CA THR A 450 -38.34 -14.47 6.44
C THR A 450 -37.94 -15.11 7.77
N CYS A 451 -36.64 -15.37 7.98
CA CYS A 451 -36.12 -15.88 9.24
C CYS A 451 -36.24 -14.82 10.36
N GLY A 452 -36.03 -13.53 10.05
CA GLY A 452 -36.13 -12.43 11.01
C GLY A 452 -37.56 -12.11 11.44
N GLN A 453 -38.57 -12.28 10.58
CA GLN A 453 -39.98 -12.17 10.96
C GLN A 453 -40.38 -13.29 11.92
N LYS A 454 -40.06 -14.55 11.59
CA LYS A 454 -40.31 -15.69 12.50
C LYS A 454 -39.53 -15.59 13.81
N PHE A 455 -38.30 -15.09 13.77
CA PHE A 455 -37.50 -14.88 14.98
C PHE A 455 -38.06 -13.77 15.86
N ARG A 456 -38.60 -12.69 15.29
CA ARG A 456 -39.29 -11.63 16.07
C ARG A 456 -40.55 -12.15 16.75
N GLU A 457 -41.35 -12.96 16.06
CA GLU A 457 -42.53 -13.61 16.66
C GLU A 457 -42.12 -14.57 17.79
N VAL A 458 -41.06 -15.36 17.60
CA VAL A 458 -40.50 -16.26 18.61
C VAL A 458 -39.99 -15.47 19.83
N VAL A 459 -39.22 -14.41 19.64
CA VAL A 459 -38.73 -13.54 20.73
C VAL A 459 -39.89 -12.87 21.47
N GLN A 460 -40.95 -12.46 20.77
CA GLN A 460 -42.13 -11.88 21.39
C GLN A 460 -42.93 -12.90 22.21
N MET A 461 -43.11 -14.13 21.69
CA MET A 461 -43.72 -15.23 22.44
C MET A 461 -42.93 -15.59 23.70
N ILE A 462 -41.59 -15.62 23.61
CA ILE A 462 -40.70 -15.87 24.76
C ILE A 462 -40.88 -14.77 25.81
N LEU A 463 -40.95 -13.50 25.41
CA LEU A 463 -41.15 -12.37 26.31
C LEU A 463 -42.53 -12.39 26.97
N ASP A 464 -43.57 -12.79 26.25
CA ASP A 464 -44.95 -12.84 26.76
C ASP A 464 -45.16 -14.02 27.73
N GLN A 465 -44.51 -15.16 27.48
CA GLN A 465 -44.55 -16.34 28.36
C GLN A 465 -43.67 -16.18 29.61
N TRP A 466 -42.52 -15.50 29.51
CA TRP A 466 -41.71 -15.12 30.68
C TRP A 466 -42.51 -14.23 31.64
N LYS A 467 -43.24 -13.24 31.11
CA LYS A 467 -44.11 -12.35 31.91
C LYS A 467 -45.25 -13.11 32.60
N ALA A 468 -45.64 -14.28 32.11
CA ALA A 468 -46.70 -15.10 32.67
C ALA A 468 -46.23 -16.02 33.83
N GLY A 469 -44.93 -16.24 34.00
CA GLY A 469 -44.34 -16.88 35.19
C GLY A 469 -44.70 -18.36 35.42
N ILE A 470 -44.52 -19.25 34.43
CA ILE A 470 -44.94 -20.66 34.53
C ILE A 470 -43.84 -21.64 34.10
N LYS A 471 -43.67 -22.73 34.87
CA LYS A 471 -42.81 -23.92 34.63
C LYS A 471 -42.89 -24.53 33.21
N HIS A 472 -43.89 -24.20 32.41
CA HIS A 472 -44.02 -24.64 31.01
C HIS A 472 -43.07 -23.91 30.04
N PHE A 473 -42.53 -22.75 30.46
CA PHE A 473 -41.58 -21.93 29.69
C PHE A 473 -40.33 -22.71 29.25
N ALA A 474 -39.78 -23.58 30.10
CA ALA A 474 -38.57 -24.35 29.80
C ALA A 474 -38.79 -25.46 28.76
N LYS A 475 -40.00 -26.05 28.72
CA LYS A 475 -40.34 -27.13 27.79
C LYS A 475 -40.61 -26.59 26.38
N GLU A 476 -41.36 -25.50 26.27
CA GLU A 476 -41.70 -24.89 24.97
C GLU A 476 -40.49 -24.21 24.31
N MET A 477 -39.60 -23.59 25.11
CA MET A 477 -38.32 -23.09 24.62
C MET A 477 -37.43 -24.19 24.07
N LYS A 478 -37.33 -25.31 24.81
CA LYS A 478 -36.61 -26.50 24.36
C LYS A 478 -37.17 -27.02 23.02
N ASP A 479 -38.49 -27.08 22.87
CA ASP A 479 -39.14 -27.57 21.65
C ASP A 479 -38.90 -26.63 20.44
N ILE A 480 -38.93 -25.30 20.65
CA ILE A 480 -38.62 -24.30 19.61
C ILE A 480 -37.14 -24.37 19.18
N PHE A 481 -36.21 -24.47 20.12
CA PHE A 481 -34.79 -24.63 19.80
C PHE A 481 -34.51 -25.96 19.10
N LEU A 482 -35.12 -27.06 19.53
CA LEU A 482 -35.01 -28.36 18.87
C LEU A 482 -35.58 -28.33 17.44
N GLN A 483 -36.69 -27.63 17.20
CA GLN A 483 -37.23 -27.43 15.85
C GLN A 483 -36.28 -26.60 14.97
N ALA A 484 -35.73 -25.51 15.49
CA ALA A 484 -34.78 -24.66 14.76
C ALA A 484 -33.45 -25.38 14.48
N MET A 485 -32.99 -26.23 15.40
CA MET A 485 -31.75 -27.01 15.28
C MET A 485 -31.91 -28.33 14.51
N SER A 486 -33.14 -28.74 14.17
CA SER A 486 -33.42 -30.03 13.52
C SER A 486 -32.83 -30.18 12.10
N PHE A 487 -32.32 -29.10 11.51
CA PHE A 487 -31.65 -29.08 10.21
C PHE A 487 -30.10 -29.09 10.32
N GLU A 488 -29.56 -29.00 11.54
CA GLU A 488 -28.12 -28.87 11.79
C GLU A 488 -27.55 -30.13 12.45
N ASN A 489 -26.82 -30.92 11.66
CA ASN A 489 -26.41 -32.27 12.04
C ASN A 489 -25.24 -32.32 13.03
N THR A 490 -24.58 -31.19 13.33
CA THR A 490 -23.38 -31.17 14.18
C THR A 490 -23.56 -30.31 15.43
N THR A 491 -22.98 -30.75 16.55
CA THR A 491 -22.99 -30.02 17.82
C THR A 491 -22.34 -28.64 17.71
N GLU A 492 -21.32 -28.51 16.86
CA GLU A 492 -20.60 -27.26 16.62
C GLU A 492 -21.47 -26.22 15.91
N CYS A 493 -22.23 -26.63 14.89
CA CYS A 493 -23.20 -25.76 14.22
C CYS A 493 -24.29 -25.28 15.19
N ARG A 494 -24.80 -26.17 16.04
CA ARG A 494 -25.83 -25.82 17.03
C ARG A 494 -25.32 -24.80 18.06
N LYS A 495 -24.10 -24.95 18.57
CA LYS A 495 -23.47 -23.98 19.49
C LYS A 495 -23.20 -22.62 18.84
N SER A 496 -22.79 -22.61 17.57
CA SER A 496 -22.63 -21.39 16.77
C SER A 496 -23.96 -20.64 16.63
N TYR A 497 -25.05 -21.37 16.35
CA TYR A 497 -26.38 -20.79 16.24
C TYR A 497 -26.85 -20.14 17.54
N VAL A 498 -26.67 -20.82 18.68
CA VAL A 498 -26.94 -20.26 20.03
C VAL A 498 -26.11 -19.01 20.29
N SER A 499 -24.81 -19.04 19.98
CA SER A 499 -23.90 -17.90 20.19
C SER A 499 -24.32 -16.67 19.37
N ASN A 500 -24.71 -16.88 18.11
CA ASN A 500 -25.19 -15.79 17.25
C ASN A 500 -26.51 -15.21 17.76
N ALA A 501 -27.46 -16.05 18.17
CA ALA A 501 -28.74 -15.60 18.71
C ALA A 501 -28.57 -14.72 19.95
N PHE A 502 -27.70 -15.11 20.89
CA PHE A 502 -27.40 -14.33 22.10
C PHE A 502 -26.60 -13.06 21.80
N TRP A 503 -25.70 -13.09 20.82
CA TRP A 503 -25.01 -11.89 20.35
C TRP A 503 -26.00 -10.85 19.81
N TYR A 504 -26.96 -11.26 18.99
CA TYR A 504 -28.02 -10.39 18.48
C TYR A 504 -28.95 -9.89 19.60
N ALA A 505 -29.34 -10.74 20.53
CA ALA A 505 -30.16 -10.35 21.68
C ALA A 505 -29.45 -9.30 22.56
N THR A 506 -28.15 -9.46 22.81
CA THR A 506 -27.30 -8.50 23.54
C THR A 506 -27.18 -7.16 22.80
N LEU A 507 -27.16 -7.20 21.46
CA LEU A 507 -27.15 -5.99 20.62
C LEU A 507 -28.47 -5.23 20.74
N LEU A 508 -29.60 -5.93 20.69
CA LEU A 508 -30.95 -5.36 20.81
C LEU A 508 -31.20 -4.77 22.20
N VAL A 509 -30.77 -5.47 23.23
CA VAL A 509 -30.77 -5.03 24.64
C VAL A 509 -30.11 -3.66 24.82
N LYS A 510 -29.01 -3.38 24.11
CA LYS A 510 -28.33 -2.06 24.16
C LYS A 510 -29.12 -0.93 23.49
N THR A 511 -30.13 -1.27 22.70
CA THR A 511 -30.93 -0.29 21.93
C THR A 511 -32.32 -0.03 22.52
N VAL A 512 -32.79 -0.86 23.46
CA VAL A 512 -34.10 -0.73 24.11
C VAL A 512 -33.91 -0.16 25.52
N THR A 513 -34.45 1.03 25.78
CA THR A 513 -34.22 1.81 27.01
C THR A 513 -34.95 1.29 28.25
N ASP A 514 -35.88 0.35 28.11
CA ASP A 514 -36.78 -0.08 29.19
C ASP A 514 -36.39 -1.42 29.83
N TRP A 515 -35.25 -1.99 29.43
CA TRP A 515 -34.79 -3.27 29.95
C TRP A 515 -34.00 -3.12 31.26
N LYS A 516 -34.31 -3.96 32.26
CA LYS A 516 -33.73 -3.93 33.61
C LYS A 516 -32.85 -5.16 33.95
N GLY A 517 -32.67 -6.10 33.02
CA GLY A 517 -31.83 -7.27 33.23
C GLY A 517 -30.34 -6.90 33.24
N ASP A 518 -29.55 -7.56 34.09
CA ASP A 518 -28.10 -7.41 34.08
C ASP A 518 -27.43 -8.43 33.15
N ASN A 519 -26.14 -8.25 32.85
CA ASN A 519 -25.39 -9.19 32.02
C ASN A 519 -25.32 -10.60 32.63
N ALA A 520 -25.46 -10.74 33.96
CA ALA A 520 -25.46 -12.03 34.64
C ALA A 520 -26.67 -12.87 34.21
N THR A 521 -27.84 -12.24 34.09
CA THR A 521 -29.07 -12.88 33.62
C THR A 521 -28.94 -13.36 32.17
N ILE A 522 -28.35 -12.56 31.27
CA ILE A 522 -28.10 -12.98 29.87
C ILE A 522 -27.13 -14.15 29.79
N ASN A 523 -26.04 -14.10 30.56
CA ASN A 523 -25.00 -15.13 30.51
C ASN A 523 -25.55 -16.48 31.01
N SER A 524 -26.36 -16.49 32.09
CA SER A 524 -27.01 -17.70 32.58
C SER A 524 -27.89 -18.35 31.51
N LEU A 525 -28.67 -17.54 30.77
CA LEU A 525 -29.51 -18.04 29.69
C LEU A 525 -28.69 -18.59 28.51
N GLN A 526 -27.52 -18.00 28.24
CA GLN A 526 -26.62 -18.50 27.19
C GLN A 526 -26.01 -19.85 27.58
N ASP A 527 -25.63 -20.02 28.85
CA ASP A 527 -25.09 -21.28 29.36
C ASP A 527 -26.13 -22.40 29.31
N ASP A 528 -27.38 -22.10 29.65
CA ASP A 528 -28.52 -23.02 29.54
C ASP A 528 -28.78 -23.43 28.09
N ALA A 529 -28.80 -22.48 27.17
CA ALA A 529 -28.96 -22.75 25.73
C ALA A 529 -27.79 -23.57 25.15
N ASN A 530 -26.56 -23.36 25.64
CA ASN A 530 -25.40 -24.15 25.26
C ASN A 530 -25.53 -25.61 25.73
N ARG A 531 -26.05 -25.83 26.95
CA ARG A 531 -26.35 -27.17 27.50
C ARG A 531 -27.46 -27.88 26.73
N ILE A 532 -28.41 -27.13 26.16
CA ILE A 532 -29.42 -27.69 25.25
C ILE A 532 -28.76 -28.10 23.93
N ALA A 533 -27.90 -27.26 23.36
CA ALA A 533 -27.22 -27.51 22.08
C ALA A 533 -26.27 -28.72 22.10
N ASP A 534 -25.63 -28.98 23.24
CA ASP A 534 -24.77 -30.16 23.44
C ASP A 534 -25.49 -31.40 23.99
N GLY A 535 -26.81 -31.30 24.24
CA GLY A 535 -27.63 -32.43 24.70
C GLY A 535 -27.47 -32.76 26.18
N THR A 536 -26.80 -31.92 26.96
CA THR A 536 -26.58 -32.15 28.41
C THR A 536 -27.68 -31.58 29.29
N TRP A 537 -28.59 -30.75 28.74
CA TRP A 537 -29.72 -30.13 29.45
C TRP A 537 -30.63 -31.12 30.16
N GLU A 538 -31.05 -32.19 29.47
CA GLU A 538 -31.89 -33.24 30.04
C GLU A 538 -31.22 -33.89 31.27
N SER A 539 -29.91 -34.16 31.18
CA SER A 539 -29.14 -34.77 32.26
C SER A 539 -28.95 -33.82 33.45
N TYR A 540 -28.76 -32.52 33.19
CA TYR A 540 -28.67 -31.50 34.23
C TYR A 540 -29.99 -31.34 34.99
N HIS A 541 -31.11 -31.17 34.28
CA HIS A 541 -32.42 -31.00 34.93
C HIS A 541 -32.89 -32.25 35.64
N GLN A 542 -32.68 -33.43 35.07
CA GLN A 542 -33.01 -34.69 35.76
C GLN A 542 -32.25 -34.84 37.08
N LYS A 543 -30.97 -34.42 37.10
CA LYS A 543 -30.16 -34.44 38.33
C LYS A 543 -30.56 -33.34 39.31
N ARG A 544 -30.90 -32.15 38.81
CA ARG A 544 -31.40 -31.02 39.62
C ARG A 544 -32.71 -31.39 40.32
N ASP A 545 -33.66 -31.94 39.57
CA ASP A 545 -34.98 -32.33 40.07
C ASP A 545 -34.84 -33.44 41.12
N GLN A 546 -33.97 -34.43 40.88
CA GLN A 546 -33.68 -35.47 41.87
C GLN A 546 -33.14 -34.87 43.18
N LEU A 547 -32.14 -33.97 43.10
CA LEU A 547 -31.56 -33.32 44.28
C LEU A 547 -32.56 -32.41 44.99
N PHE A 548 -33.44 -31.73 44.24
CA PHE A 548 -34.50 -30.90 44.79
C PHE A 548 -35.54 -31.73 45.54
N ASP A 549 -36.00 -32.83 44.94
CA ASP A 549 -36.94 -33.75 45.57
C ASP A 549 -36.33 -34.38 46.84
N ASP A 550 -35.06 -34.75 46.81
CA ASP A 550 -34.33 -35.25 47.97
C ASP A 550 -34.24 -34.20 49.09
N ALA A 551 -33.99 -32.92 48.74
CA ALA A 551 -33.95 -31.81 49.69
C ALA A 551 -35.32 -31.52 50.31
N VAL A 552 -36.39 -31.50 49.50
CA VAL A 552 -37.77 -31.35 49.98
C VAL A 552 -38.15 -32.50 50.89
N ASN A 553 -37.86 -33.74 50.51
CA ASN A 553 -38.18 -34.92 51.31
C ASN A 553 -37.42 -34.93 52.65
N ALA A 554 -36.15 -34.55 52.66
CA ALA A 554 -35.35 -34.42 53.89
C ALA A 554 -35.96 -33.38 54.86
N LEU A 555 -36.47 -32.26 54.34
CA LEU A 555 -37.12 -31.24 55.16
C LEU A 555 -38.49 -31.70 55.67
N VAL A 556 -39.29 -32.37 54.84
CA VAL A 556 -40.60 -32.91 55.22
C VAL A 556 -40.48 -34.03 56.25
N GLU A 557 -39.48 -34.91 56.10
CA GLU A 557 -39.19 -35.98 57.06
C GLU A 557 -38.88 -35.41 58.44
N MET A 558 -38.04 -34.38 58.50
CA MET A 558 -37.74 -33.67 59.75
C MET A 558 -38.99 -33.01 60.32
N GLY A 559 -39.76 -32.27 59.49
CA GLY A 559 -40.96 -31.55 59.94
C GLY A 559 -42.11 -32.43 60.42
N ASN A 560 -42.11 -33.72 60.06
CA ASN A 560 -43.11 -34.70 60.52
C ASN A 560 -42.59 -35.62 61.63
N CYS A 561 -41.35 -35.42 62.11
CA CYS A 561 -40.78 -36.19 63.21
C CYS A 561 -41.07 -35.52 64.56
N GLN A 562 -41.93 -36.13 65.38
CA GLN A 562 -42.38 -35.57 66.68
C GLN A 562 -41.23 -35.23 67.66
N ASN A 563 -40.09 -35.90 67.53
CA ASN A 563 -38.95 -35.77 68.44
C ASN A 563 -37.75 -35.01 67.83
N GLN A 564 -37.90 -34.43 66.64
CA GLN A 564 -36.83 -33.71 65.94
C GLN A 564 -37.24 -32.26 65.68
N ARG A 565 -36.43 -31.31 66.13
CA ARG A 565 -36.69 -29.86 65.97
C ARG A 565 -35.66 -29.13 65.11
N HIS A 566 -34.60 -29.82 64.70
CA HIS A 566 -33.53 -29.28 63.86
C HIS A 566 -33.13 -30.33 62.83
N LEU A 567 -32.56 -29.90 61.71
CA LEU A 567 -32.00 -30.81 60.71
C LEU A 567 -30.84 -31.61 61.32
N ASN A 568 -30.86 -32.92 61.16
CA ASN A 568 -29.68 -33.74 61.47
C ASN A 568 -28.61 -33.54 60.38
N GLN A 569 -27.38 -33.99 60.64
CA GLN A 569 -26.26 -33.76 59.72
C GLN A 569 -26.51 -34.35 58.32
N ASN A 570 -27.18 -35.49 58.23
CA ASN A 570 -27.46 -36.12 56.93
C ASN A 570 -28.46 -35.28 56.12
N GLN A 571 -29.56 -34.85 56.74
CA GLN A 571 -30.56 -34.00 56.10
C GLN A 571 -29.98 -32.63 55.70
N ALA A 572 -29.16 -32.03 56.56
CA ALA A 572 -28.45 -30.79 56.24
C ALA A 572 -27.51 -30.96 55.04
N ASN A 573 -26.79 -32.08 54.96
CA ASN A 573 -25.91 -32.37 53.82
C ASN A 573 -26.69 -32.58 52.51
N ILE A 574 -27.86 -33.22 52.55
CA ILE A 574 -28.73 -33.43 51.38
C ILE A 574 -29.21 -32.08 50.84
N ILE A 575 -29.71 -31.20 51.72
CA ILE A 575 -30.17 -29.86 51.32
C ILE A 575 -28.99 -29.03 50.78
N GLU A 576 -27.83 -29.07 51.43
CA GLU A 576 -26.61 -28.40 50.95
C GLU A 576 -26.13 -28.92 49.59
N ALA A 577 -26.28 -30.22 49.32
CA ALA A 577 -25.92 -30.79 48.03
C ALA A 577 -26.76 -30.20 46.89
N PHE A 578 -28.06 -29.97 47.12
CA PHE A 578 -28.91 -29.25 46.15
C PHE A 578 -28.51 -27.78 46.02
N LEU A 579 -28.35 -27.06 47.15
CA LEU A 579 -27.99 -25.64 47.14
C LEU A 579 -26.66 -25.38 46.42
N ALA A 580 -25.67 -26.25 46.66
CA ALA A 580 -24.37 -26.16 46.01
C ALA A 580 -24.40 -26.59 44.54
N PHE A 581 -25.28 -27.52 44.16
CA PHE A 581 -25.42 -27.99 42.78
C PHE A 581 -26.11 -26.96 41.88
N ASP A 582 -27.16 -26.31 42.37
CA ASP A 582 -27.91 -25.31 41.62
C ASP A 582 -27.16 -23.98 41.50
N GLY A 583 -26.53 -23.53 42.59
CA GLY A 583 -25.66 -22.34 42.58
C GLY A 583 -26.37 -20.99 42.45
N SER A 584 -27.71 -20.95 42.41
CA SER A 584 -28.51 -19.72 42.46
C SER A 584 -28.50 -19.08 43.86
N ASP A 585 -29.21 -17.95 44.01
CA ASP A 585 -29.32 -17.27 45.30
C ASP A 585 -29.87 -18.22 46.37
N ARG A 586 -29.10 -18.37 47.46
CA ARG A 586 -29.40 -19.32 48.53
C ARG A 586 -30.73 -19.03 49.21
N THR A 587 -31.11 -17.76 49.33
CA THR A 587 -32.39 -17.38 49.96
C THR A 587 -33.55 -17.84 49.09
N GLN A 588 -33.48 -17.57 47.78
CA GLN A 588 -34.51 -17.99 46.83
C GLN A 588 -34.67 -19.52 46.78
N LEU A 589 -33.56 -20.26 46.81
CA LEU A 589 -33.60 -21.73 46.79
C LEU A 589 -34.20 -22.32 48.07
N CYS A 590 -33.88 -21.75 49.24
CA CYS A 590 -34.52 -22.14 50.50
C CYS A 590 -36.03 -21.84 50.47
N GLU A 591 -36.44 -20.68 49.96
CA GLU A 591 -37.87 -20.37 49.76
C GLU A 591 -38.55 -21.36 48.81
N GLU A 592 -37.88 -21.77 47.73
CA GLU A 592 -38.38 -22.75 46.76
C GLU A 592 -38.65 -24.11 47.42
N ILE A 593 -37.69 -24.61 48.22
CA ILE A 593 -37.84 -25.84 48.99
C ILE A 593 -39.01 -25.71 49.97
N TRP A 594 -39.08 -24.59 50.71
CA TRP A 594 -40.11 -24.35 51.71
C TRP A 594 -41.51 -24.33 51.11
N ASN A 595 -41.70 -23.66 49.97
CA ASN A 595 -42.99 -23.55 49.31
C ASN A 595 -43.57 -24.93 48.92
N VAL A 596 -42.70 -25.89 48.58
CA VAL A 596 -43.12 -27.26 48.23
C VAL A 596 -43.24 -28.16 49.46
N ALA A 597 -42.38 -27.97 50.47
CA ALA A 597 -42.38 -28.78 51.69
C ALA A 597 -43.49 -28.40 52.66
N SER A 598 -43.75 -27.11 52.87
CA SER A 598 -44.67 -26.57 53.89
C SER A 598 -46.07 -27.20 53.86
N PRO A 599 -46.73 -27.40 52.70
CA PRO A 599 -48.03 -28.08 52.64
C PRO A 599 -48.00 -29.54 53.12
N LYS A 600 -46.83 -30.20 53.03
CA LYS A 600 -46.60 -31.62 53.37
C LYS A 600 -46.12 -31.82 54.81
N VAL A 601 -45.83 -30.73 55.52
CA VAL A 601 -45.43 -30.71 56.93
C VAL A 601 -46.68 -30.50 57.78
N ASP A 602 -46.80 -31.31 58.84
CA ASP A 602 -47.88 -31.25 59.80
C ASP A 602 -47.95 -29.86 60.46
N TYR A 603 -49.17 -29.32 60.56
CA TYR A 603 -49.41 -27.90 60.85
C TYR A 603 -48.74 -27.44 62.14
N TYR A 604 -48.70 -28.32 63.16
CA TYR A 604 -48.11 -28.03 64.47
C TYR A 604 -46.58 -27.86 64.46
N TRP A 605 -45.90 -28.33 63.41
CA TRP A 605 -44.44 -28.33 63.33
C TRP A 605 -43.88 -27.41 62.24
N ARG A 606 -44.75 -26.69 61.51
CA ARG A 606 -44.34 -25.83 60.38
C ARG A 606 -43.39 -24.71 60.81
N ASP A 607 -43.69 -23.99 61.89
CA ASP A 607 -42.86 -22.87 62.34
C ASP A 607 -41.44 -23.35 62.68
N GLY A 608 -41.31 -24.45 63.43
CA GLY A 608 -40.01 -25.04 63.74
C GLY A 608 -39.28 -25.62 62.52
N THR A 609 -40.02 -26.08 61.51
CA THR A 609 -39.45 -26.59 60.26
C THR A 609 -38.91 -25.46 59.39
N PHE A 610 -39.62 -24.33 59.35
CA PHE A 610 -39.17 -23.10 58.70
C PHE A 610 -37.90 -22.56 59.36
N ASP A 611 -37.91 -22.48 60.69
CA ASP A 611 -36.76 -22.00 61.47
C ASP A 611 -35.51 -22.86 61.22
N ALA A 612 -35.65 -24.19 61.13
CA ALA A 612 -34.53 -25.09 60.84
C ALA A 612 -33.96 -24.90 59.41
N LEU A 613 -34.79 -24.55 58.43
CA LEU A 613 -34.34 -24.20 57.08
C LEU A 613 -33.68 -22.82 57.04
N GLU A 614 -34.18 -21.87 57.84
CA GLU A 614 -33.59 -20.56 58.05
C GLU A 614 -32.21 -20.64 58.73
N GLU A 615 -32.02 -21.55 59.69
CA GLU A 615 -30.70 -21.86 60.30
C GLU A 615 -29.68 -22.34 59.25
N LEU A 616 -30.13 -23.10 58.23
CA LEU A 616 -29.32 -23.48 57.06
C LEU A 616 -29.03 -22.27 56.17
N ARG A 617 -30.01 -21.38 55.97
CA ARG A 617 -29.87 -20.16 55.17
C ARG A 617 -28.76 -19.25 55.73
N THR A 618 -28.65 -19.13 57.05
CA THR A 618 -27.68 -18.28 57.77
C THR A 618 -26.33 -18.96 58.09
N LYS A 619 -26.17 -20.26 57.77
CA LYS A 619 -24.99 -21.11 58.09
C LYS A 619 -24.71 -21.28 59.60
N GLU A 620 -25.70 -21.11 60.47
CA GLU A 620 -25.51 -21.21 61.93
C GLU A 620 -25.38 -22.65 62.46
N LEU A 621 -25.69 -23.66 61.62
CA LEU A 621 -25.65 -25.09 61.99
C LEU A 621 -24.27 -25.62 62.41
N TYR A 622 -23.16 -25.01 61.96
CA TYR A 622 -21.80 -25.56 62.18
C TYR A 622 -21.27 -25.48 63.62
N ASN A 623 -21.99 -24.84 64.56
CA ASN A 623 -21.49 -24.61 65.92
C ASN A 623 -22.10 -25.48 67.04
N ARG A 624 -23.03 -26.40 66.75
CA ARG A 624 -23.60 -27.29 67.80
C ARG A 624 -22.84 -28.62 67.90
N LYS A 625 -21.90 -28.73 68.85
CA LYS A 625 -21.38 -30.03 69.31
C LYS A 625 -22.48 -30.76 70.07
N TYR A 626 -23.03 -31.85 69.52
CA TYR A 626 -23.94 -32.73 70.25
C TYR A 626 -23.20 -33.37 71.43
N GLY A 627 -23.56 -32.96 72.66
CA GLY A 627 -23.16 -33.63 73.88
C GLY A 627 -23.95 -34.92 74.06
N ASN A 628 -23.24 -36.00 74.44
CA ASN A 628 -23.82 -37.27 74.88
C ASN A 628 -24.98 -37.09 75.87
N GLY A 629 -26.11 -37.78 75.67
CA GLY A 629 -27.09 -37.94 76.77
C GLY A 629 -28.44 -38.60 76.44
N ARG A 630 -28.46 -39.94 76.60
CA ARG A 630 -29.53 -40.83 77.13
C ARG A 630 -30.81 -41.13 76.31
N SER A 631 -30.97 -42.44 76.13
CA SER A 631 -32.19 -43.24 75.94
C SER A 631 -33.45 -42.76 76.68
N ILE A 632 -34.62 -42.85 76.04
CA ILE A 632 -35.62 -43.93 76.15
C ILE A 632 -36.34 -44.02 74.80
#